data_AF-A0A526TRL2-F1
#
_entry.id   AF-A0A526TRL2-F1
#
_cell.length_a   1.000
_cell.length_b   1.000
_cell.length_c   1.000
_cell.angle_alpha   90.00
_cell.angle_beta   90.00
_cell.angle_gamma   90.00
#
_symmetry.space_group_name_H-M   'P 1'
#
loop_
_entity.id
_entity.type
_entity.pdbx_description
1 polymer ?
#
loop_
_entity_poly.entity_id
_entity_poly.type
_entity_poly.pdbx_seq_one_letter_code
_entity_poly.pdbx_strand_id
1 'polypeptide(L)'
;MAELSPQSSVAEIVAHLRAIGSEENRLGMLRYGIKIDRALGITHGMQRQIARKIKRNHERAFELWDTGIMEAQFIASVTADPKRFSAEDARRWAASFDSWDIV
;
A
#
# COMPACT_ATOMS: atom_id res chain seq x y z
N MET A 1 -8.47 14.73 11.01
CA MET A 1 -7.60 13.54 11.09
C MET A 1 -6.17 14.02 11.28
N ALA A 2 -5.39 13.38 12.15
CA ALA A 2 -3.98 13.72 12.32
C ALA A 2 -3.25 13.63 10.97
N GLU A 3 -2.37 14.58 10.70
CA GLU A 3 -1.60 14.58 9.46
C GLU A 3 -0.56 13.46 9.51
N LEU A 4 -0.51 12.63 8.45
CA LEU A 4 0.53 11.60 8.33
C LEU A 4 1.91 12.25 8.24
N SER A 5 2.85 11.69 8.98
CA SER A 5 4.22 12.16 9.11
C SER A 5 5.21 10.99 8.99
N PRO A 6 6.52 11.26 8.94
CA PRO A 6 7.52 10.18 8.95
C PRO A 6 7.45 9.27 10.17
N GLN A 7 6.91 9.76 11.29
CA GLN A 7 6.77 9.03 12.55
C GLN A 7 5.45 8.25 12.65
N SER A 8 4.53 8.40 11.68
CA SER A 8 3.26 7.66 11.69
C SER A 8 3.50 6.15 11.69
N SER A 9 2.82 5.48 12.62
CA SER A 9 2.76 4.03 12.75
C SER A 9 1.93 3.40 11.63
N VAL A 10 2.08 2.09 11.45
CA VAL A 10 1.28 1.30 10.51
C VAL A 10 -0.21 1.44 10.82
N ALA A 11 -0.58 1.38 12.10
CA ALA A 11 -1.97 1.51 12.52
C ALA A 11 -2.57 2.87 12.13
N GLU A 12 -1.83 3.96 12.31
CA GLU A 12 -2.28 5.30 11.88
C GLU A 12 -2.40 5.41 10.36
N ILE A 13 -1.45 4.84 9.61
CA ILE A 13 -1.51 4.82 8.16
C ILE A 13 -2.71 4.01 7.68
N VAL A 14 -2.92 2.80 8.20
CA VAL A 14 -4.07 1.94 7.85
C VAL A 14 -5.39 2.62 8.20
N ALA A 15 -5.48 3.24 9.38
CA ALA A 15 -6.67 4.01 9.77
C ALA A 15 -6.93 5.15 8.79
N HIS A 16 -5.88 5.87 8.37
CA HIS A 16 -5.99 6.92 7.36
C HIS A 16 -6.45 6.37 6.01
N LEU A 17 -5.86 5.27 5.51
CA LEU A 17 -6.26 4.64 4.25
C LEU A 17 -7.73 4.24 4.26
N ARG A 18 -8.19 3.58 5.33
CA ARG A 18 -9.59 3.18 5.49
C ARG A 18 -10.53 4.38 5.50
N ALA A 19 -10.12 5.49 6.10
CA ALA A 19 -10.94 6.70 6.18
C ALA A 19 -11.08 7.45 4.84
N ILE A 20 -10.11 7.30 3.92
CA ILE A 20 -10.13 7.97 2.61
C ILE A 20 -10.51 7.04 1.46
N GLY A 21 -10.81 5.77 1.75
CA GLY A 21 -11.26 4.79 0.77
C GLY A 21 -12.55 5.23 0.07
N SER A 22 -12.75 4.75 -1.15
CA SER A 22 -13.93 5.05 -1.97
C SER A 22 -14.51 3.76 -2.53
N GLU A 23 -15.72 3.41 -2.10
CA GLU A 23 -16.43 2.24 -2.60
C GLU A 23 -16.74 2.37 -4.09
N GLU A 24 -17.05 3.58 -4.58
CA GLU A 24 -17.26 3.82 -6.02
C GLU A 24 -16.01 3.49 -6.84
N ASN A 25 -14.85 3.99 -6.41
CA ASN A 25 -13.59 3.70 -7.10
C ASN A 25 -13.27 2.21 -7.01
N ARG A 26 -13.46 1.61 -5.83
CA ARG A 26 -13.23 0.19 -5.58
C ARG A 26 -14.09 -0.68 -6.51
N LEU A 27 -15.38 -0.40 -6.65
CA LEU A 27 -16.25 -1.10 -7.61
C LEU A 27 -15.84 -0.81 -9.06
N GLY A 28 -15.38 0.41 -9.35
CA GLY A 28 -14.85 0.78 -10.66
C GLY A 28 -13.67 -0.08 -11.12
N MET A 29 -12.83 -0.56 -10.19
CA MET A 29 -11.68 -1.42 -10.48
C MET A 29 -12.05 -2.77 -11.11
N LEU A 30 -13.26 -3.28 -10.85
CA LEU A 30 -13.77 -4.53 -11.45
C LEU A 30 -13.80 -4.46 -12.98
N ARG A 31 -14.04 -3.27 -13.55
CA ARG A 31 -14.05 -3.06 -15.02
C ARG A 31 -12.71 -3.36 -15.67
N TYR A 32 -11.63 -3.33 -14.89
CA TYR A 32 -10.27 -3.62 -15.34
C TYR A 32 -9.80 -5.03 -14.92
N GLY A 33 -10.71 -5.87 -14.40
CA GLY A 33 -10.37 -7.22 -13.94
C GLY A 33 -9.49 -7.26 -12.70
N ILE A 34 -9.45 -6.18 -11.91
CA ILE A 34 -8.71 -6.13 -10.65
C ILE A 34 -9.56 -6.79 -9.56
N LYS A 35 -8.94 -7.67 -8.76
CA LYS A 35 -9.60 -8.20 -7.55
C LYS A 35 -9.71 -7.11 -6.48
N ILE A 36 -10.88 -6.98 -5.87
CA ILE A 36 -11.19 -5.86 -4.97
C ILE A 36 -11.34 -6.27 -3.49
N ASP A 37 -11.15 -7.54 -3.17
CA ASP A 37 -11.30 -8.09 -1.82
C ASP A 37 -10.41 -7.36 -0.80
N ARG A 38 -9.25 -6.88 -1.28
CA ARG A 38 -8.22 -6.21 -0.48
C ARG A 38 -8.06 -4.72 -0.79
N ALA A 39 -8.82 -4.20 -1.76
CA ALA A 39 -8.73 -2.83 -2.23
C ALA A 39 -9.62 -1.89 -1.41
N LEU A 40 -9.18 -0.66 -1.22
CA LEU A 40 -9.95 0.42 -0.59
C LEU A 40 -10.45 1.46 -1.60
N GLY A 41 -10.02 1.38 -2.87
CA GLY A 41 -10.43 2.32 -3.93
C GLY A 41 -9.69 3.65 -3.86
N ILE A 42 -8.45 3.66 -3.36
CA ILE A 42 -7.64 4.89 -3.26
C ILE A 42 -6.82 5.02 -4.55
N THR A 43 -6.82 6.20 -5.16
CA THR A 43 -6.08 6.43 -6.40
C THR A 43 -4.56 6.35 -6.19
N HIS A 44 -3.83 5.85 -7.19
CA HIS A 44 -2.35 5.82 -7.17
C HIS A 44 -1.73 7.21 -6.91
N GLY A 45 -2.38 8.28 -7.36
CA GLY A 45 -1.94 9.66 -7.09
C GLY A 45 -1.90 9.97 -5.60
N MET A 46 -2.96 9.60 -4.87
CA MET A 46 -3.04 9.78 -3.41
C MET A 46 -2.07 8.84 -2.67
N GLN A 47 -1.96 7.58 -3.10
CA GLN A 47 -1.00 6.63 -2.53
C GLN A 47 0.44 7.17 -2.62
N ARG A 48 0.85 7.72 -3.77
CA ARG A 48 2.16 8.37 -3.94
C ARG A 48 2.33 9.63 -3.09
N GLN A 49 1.26 10.38 -2.82
CA GLN A 49 1.32 11.52 -1.89
C GLN A 49 1.55 11.04 -0.46
N ILE A 50 0.85 9.99 -0.02
CA ILE A 50 1.01 9.38 1.30
C ILE A 50 2.44 8.84 1.46
N ALA A 51 2.94 8.06 0.51
CA ALA A 51 4.31 7.56 0.51
C ALA A 51 5.34 8.69 0.63
N ARG A 52 5.12 9.83 -0.07
CA ARG A 52 5.98 11.02 0.03
C ARG A 52 5.91 11.73 1.39
N LYS A 53 4.76 11.70 2.07
CA LYS A 53 4.58 12.26 3.42
C LYS A 53 5.27 11.41 4.49
N ILE A 54 5.02 10.09 4.48
CA ILE A 54 5.56 9.18 5.49
C ILE A 54 7.04 8.83 5.26
N LYS A 55 7.59 9.09 4.07
CA LYS A 55 8.99 8.82 3.71
C LYS A 55 9.36 7.32 3.77
N ARG A 56 10.59 7.05 3.36
CA ARG A 56 11.20 5.72 3.40
C ARG A 56 11.40 5.27 4.85
N ASN A 57 10.94 4.06 5.13
CA ASN A 57 11.17 3.33 6.37
C ASN A 57 10.98 1.85 6.01
N HIS A 58 12.06 1.07 6.03
CA HIS A 58 12.07 -0.28 5.48
C HIS A 58 11.22 -1.24 6.33
N GLU A 59 11.34 -1.15 7.65
CA GLU A 59 10.63 -1.94 8.64
C GLU A 59 9.12 -1.72 8.52
N ARG A 60 8.70 -0.45 8.51
CA ARG A 60 7.30 -0.09 8.33
C ARG A 60 6.76 -0.51 6.95
N ALA A 61 7.59 -0.50 5.91
CA ALA A 61 7.17 -0.97 4.59
C ALA A 61 6.79 -2.46 4.63
N PHE A 62 7.55 -3.31 5.32
CA PHE A 62 7.20 -4.72 5.48
C PHE A 62 5.94 -4.91 6.33
N GLU A 63 5.80 -4.16 7.42
CA GLU A 63 4.57 -4.22 8.22
C GLU A 63 3.34 -3.75 7.41
N LEU A 64 3.48 -2.71 6.57
CA LEU A 64 2.43 -2.27 5.65
C LEU A 64 2.10 -3.35 4.61
N TRP A 65 3.12 -4.04 4.09
CA TRP A 65 2.93 -5.15 3.16
C TRP A 65 2.10 -6.28 3.77
N ASP A 66 2.43 -6.65 5.01
CA ASP A 66 1.80 -7.74 5.76
C ASP A 66 0.35 -7.43 6.16
N THR A 67 -0.10 -6.16 6.07
CA THR A 67 -1.53 -5.83 6.26
C THR A 67 -2.44 -6.45 5.20
N GLY A 68 -1.88 -6.81 4.04
CA GLY A 68 -2.63 -7.34 2.91
C GLY A 68 -3.53 -6.33 2.20
N ILE A 69 -3.58 -5.08 2.63
CA ILE A 69 -4.36 -4.02 1.96
C ILE A 69 -3.61 -3.62 0.69
N MET A 70 -4.29 -3.65 -0.46
CA MET A 70 -3.69 -3.40 -1.77
C MET A 70 -2.93 -2.06 -1.82
N GLU A 71 -3.56 -0.99 -1.36
CA GLU A 71 -2.94 0.33 -1.37
C GLU A 71 -1.84 0.50 -0.33
N ALA A 72 -1.89 -0.25 0.77
CA ALA A 72 -0.79 -0.31 1.74
C ALA A 72 0.42 -1.05 1.15
N GLN A 73 0.20 -2.11 0.37
CA GLN A 73 1.24 -2.87 -0.34
C GLN A 73 1.92 -2.01 -1.43
N PHE A 74 1.15 -1.18 -2.16
CA PHE A 74 1.75 -0.19 -3.05
C PHE A 74 2.61 0.83 -2.28
N ILE A 75 2.10 1.38 -1.17
CA ILE A 75 2.87 2.35 -0.37
C ILE A 75 4.14 1.69 0.21
N ALA A 76 4.06 0.44 0.63
CA ALA A 76 5.19 -0.36 1.08
C ALA A 76 6.27 -0.47 0.01
N SER A 77 5.91 -0.81 -1.24
CA SER A 77 6.89 -0.94 -2.33
C SER A 77 7.62 0.38 -2.64
N VAL A 78 6.94 1.51 -2.50
CA VAL A 78 7.55 2.84 -2.68
C VAL A 78 8.44 3.26 -1.51
N THR A 79 8.13 2.79 -0.28
CA THR A 79 8.79 3.24 0.96
C THR A 79 9.81 2.26 1.51
N ALA A 80 9.94 1.06 0.95
CA ALA A 80 11.03 0.15 1.23
C ALA A 80 12.39 0.75 0.84
N ASP A 81 13.43 0.42 1.59
CA ASP A 81 14.81 0.77 1.24
C ASP A 81 15.38 -0.20 0.19
N PRO A 82 15.64 0.25 -1.05
CA PRO A 82 16.17 -0.62 -2.10
C PRO A 82 17.57 -1.17 -1.80
N LYS A 83 18.34 -0.54 -0.89
CA LYS A 83 19.65 -1.06 -0.48
C LYS A 83 19.54 -2.25 0.49
N ARG A 84 18.39 -2.38 1.15
CA ARG A 84 18.09 -3.45 2.11
C ARG A 84 17.14 -4.50 1.54
N PHE A 85 16.42 -4.17 0.47
CA PHE A 85 15.46 -5.06 -0.19
C PHE A 85 16.18 -6.13 -1.01
N SER A 86 16.07 -7.38 -0.57
CA SER A 86 16.76 -8.51 -1.18
C SER A 86 15.95 -9.17 -2.30
N ALA A 87 16.62 -10.04 -3.07
CA ALA A 87 15.94 -10.88 -4.05
C ALA A 87 14.98 -11.89 -3.39
N GLU A 88 15.23 -12.29 -2.14
CA GLU A 88 14.33 -13.15 -1.39
C GLU A 88 13.05 -12.40 -0.99
N ASP A 89 13.18 -11.16 -0.55
CA ASP A 89 12.03 -10.28 -0.25
C ASP A 89 11.16 -10.08 -1.50
N ALA A 90 11.80 -9.83 -2.65
CA ALA A 90 11.12 -9.71 -3.93
C ALA A 90 10.29 -10.97 -4.26
N ARG A 91 10.88 -12.16 -4.09
CA ARG A 91 10.19 -13.43 -4.33
C ARG A 91 9.04 -13.64 -3.34
N ARG A 92 9.24 -13.31 -2.06
CA ARG A 92 8.21 -13.41 -1.02
C ARG A 92 7.03 -12.51 -1.35
N TRP A 93 7.28 -11.28 -1.77
CA TRP A 93 6.23 -10.35 -2.18
C TRP A 93 5.52 -10.84 -3.44
N ALA A 94 6.27 -11.25 -4.46
CA ALA A 94 5.73 -11.77 -5.71
C ALA A 94 4.82 -13.00 -5.54
N ALA A 95 5.17 -13.89 -4.60
CA ALA A 95 4.34 -15.05 -4.27
C ALA A 95 2.96 -14.70 -3.69
N SER A 96 2.77 -13.46 -3.21
CA SER A 96 1.50 -12.97 -2.65
C SER A 96 0.61 -12.23 -3.66
N PHE A 97 1.07 -12.07 -4.90
CA PHE A 97 0.31 -11.38 -5.94
C PHE A 97 -0.89 -12.23 -6.37
N ASP A 98 -2.08 -11.63 -6.33
CA ASP A 98 -3.35 -12.29 -6.66
C ASP A 98 -4.14 -11.57 -7.77
N SER A 99 -3.63 -10.42 -8.23
CA SER A 99 -4.21 -9.49 -9.19
C SER A 99 -3.07 -8.77 -9.93
N TRP A 100 -3.33 -8.21 -11.11
CA TRP A 100 -2.28 -7.58 -11.92
C TRP A 100 -1.85 -6.18 -11.42
N ASP A 101 -2.65 -5.50 -10.60
CA ASP A 101 -2.33 -4.15 -10.06
C ASP A 101 -1.14 -4.14 -9.08
N ILE A 102 -0.82 -5.29 -8.48
CA ILE A 102 0.25 -5.45 -7.50
C ILE A 102 1.54 -6.05 -8.09
N VAL A 103 1.54 -6.45 -9.36
CA VAL A 103 2.65 -7.16 -10.03
C VAL A 103 3.85 -6.25 -10.31
#